data_AF-A0A2B7XUH6-F1
#
_entry.id   AF-A0A2B7XUH6-F1
#
_cell.length_a   1.000
_cell.length_b   1.000
_cell.length_c   1.000
_cell.angle_alpha   90.00
_cell.angle_beta   90.00
_cell.angle_gamma   90.00
#
_symmetry.space_group_name_H-M   'P 1'
#
loop_
_entity.id
_entity.type
_entity.pdbx_description
1 polymer ?
#
loop_
_entity_poly.entity_id
_entity_poly.type
_entity_poly.pdbx_seq_one_letter_code
_entity_poly.pdbx_strand_id
1 'polypeptide(L)'
;MDAVASQINALDIQEERKELIITAISQGDKISADRVFRIWRICDGLSIPGLEQRIHAHEFLKLGISEKQLAELTEVATTVGYQDDKPRKSLSRPIFALSFYGKLLAVAITVASNGFVVGMNRSSLDKFCKRTGVNVEELADLASWPDVKK
;
A
#
# COMPACT_ATOMS: atom_id res chain seq x y z
N MET A 1 -28.26 6.94 -0.33
CA MET A 1 -27.24 5.94 -0.73
C MET A 1 -27.43 5.50 -2.18
N ASP A 2 -28.67 5.31 -2.65
CA ASP A 2 -28.99 4.80 -3.98
C ASP A 2 -28.38 5.57 -5.17
N ALA A 3 -28.37 6.91 -5.14
CA ALA A 3 -27.83 7.68 -6.27
C ALA A 3 -26.31 7.49 -6.47
N VAL A 4 -25.54 7.30 -5.38
CA VAL A 4 -24.08 7.12 -5.45
C VAL A 4 -23.75 5.70 -5.92
N ALA A 5 -24.46 4.69 -5.42
CA ALA A 5 -24.31 3.32 -5.88
C ALA A 5 -24.64 3.19 -7.38
N SER A 6 -25.69 3.85 -7.87
CA SER A 6 -26.02 3.85 -9.30
C SER A 6 -24.94 4.50 -10.17
N GLN A 7 -24.29 5.57 -9.70
CA GLN A 7 -23.17 6.21 -10.41
C GLN A 7 -21.93 5.31 -10.46
N ILE A 8 -21.62 4.62 -9.37
CA ILE A 8 -20.48 3.68 -9.30
C ILE A 8 -20.72 2.45 -10.16
N ASN A 9 -21.95 1.93 -10.19
CA ASN A 9 -22.33 0.78 -11.00
C ASN A 9 -22.18 1.04 -12.51
N ALA A 10 -22.28 2.31 -12.93
CA ALA A 10 -22.07 2.73 -14.31
C ALA A 10 -20.58 2.84 -14.71
N LEU A 11 -19.63 2.71 -13.78
CA LEU A 11 -18.20 2.70 -14.09
C LEU A 11 -17.78 1.37 -14.73
N ASP A 12 -16.91 1.43 -15.73
CA ASP A 12 -16.30 0.25 -16.36
C ASP A 12 -15.08 -0.23 -15.56
N ILE A 13 -15.34 -0.73 -14.35
CA ILE A 13 -14.35 -1.32 -13.44
C ILE A 13 -14.89 -2.63 -12.87
N GLN A 14 -14.01 -3.47 -12.33
CA GLN A 14 -14.37 -4.75 -11.71
C GLN A 14 -15.39 -4.57 -10.56
N GLU A 15 -16.38 -5.46 -10.46
CA GLU A 15 -17.46 -5.40 -9.46
C GLU A 15 -16.94 -5.39 -8.02
N GLU A 16 -15.93 -6.19 -7.71
CA GLU A 16 -15.28 -6.19 -6.39
C GLU A 16 -14.73 -4.79 -6.03
N ARG A 17 -14.19 -4.06 -7.01
CA ARG A 17 -13.72 -2.68 -6.79
C ARG A 17 -14.89 -1.72 -6.56
N LYS A 18 -16.02 -1.91 -7.23
CA LYS A 18 -17.24 -1.11 -7.01
C LYS A 18 -17.78 -1.30 -5.60
N GLU A 19 -17.85 -2.55 -5.13
CA GLU A 19 -18.30 -2.89 -3.78
C GLU A 19 -17.42 -2.25 -2.70
N LEU A 20 -16.09 -2.26 -2.88
CA LEU A 20 -15.17 -1.59 -1.97
C LEU A 20 -15.40 -0.07 -1.93
N ILE A 21 -15.60 0.59 -3.09
CA ILE A 21 -15.87 2.04 -3.16
C ILE A 21 -17.23 2.38 -2.52
N ILE A 22 -18.27 1.58 -2.78
CA ILE A 22 -19.60 1.77 -2.19
C ILE A 22 -19.54 1.64 -0.67
N THR A 23 -18.84 0.63 -0.17
CA THR A 23 -18.71 0.38 1.26
C THR A 23 -17.91 1.48 1.95
N ALA A 24 -16.89 2.01 1.30
CA ALA A 24 -16.15 3.18 1.78
C ALA A 24 -17.04 4.40 2.01
N ILE A 25 -17.83 4.73 0.98
CA ILE A 25 -18.69 5.91 1.00
C ILE A 25 -19.81 5.72 2.02
N SER A 26 -20.32 4.49 2.19
CA SER A 26 -21.33 4.18 3.21
C SER A 26 -20.79 4.29 4.64
N GLN A 27 -19.48 4.08 4.84
CA GLN A 27 -18.78 4.32 6.11
C GLN A 27 -18.43 5.79 6.36
N GLY A 28 -18.69 6.68 5.39
CA GLY A 28 -18.50 8.12 5.53
C GLY A 28 -17.22 8.67 4.89
N ASP A 29 -16.47 7.84 4.17
CA ASP A 29 -15.26 8.27 3.49
C ASP A 29 -15.56 9.16 2.27
N LYS A 30 -14.84 10.28 2.16
CA LYS A 30 -15.00 11.23 1.06
C LYS A 30 -14.15 10.81 -0.14
N ILE A 31 -14.71 9.95 -0.98
CA ILE A 31 -14.04 9.42 -2.19
C ILE A 31 -14.77 9.87 -3.45
N SER A 32 -13.99 10.26 -4.46
CA SER A 32 -14.48 10.50 -5.82
C SER A 32 -14.22 9.23 -6.65
N ALA A 33 -15.27 8.45 -6.92
CA ALA A 33 -15.15 7.14 -7.56
C ALA A 33 -14.42 7.18 -8.92
N ASP A 34 -14.61 8.26 -9.69
CA ASP A 34 -13.95 8.53 -10.97
C ASP A 34 -12.43 8.78 -10.86
N ARG A 35 -11.92 9.04 -9.64
CA ARG A 35 -10.50 9.30 -9.36
C ARG A 35 -9.78 8.14 -8.67
N VAL A 36 -10.47 7.02 -8.44
CA VAL A 36 -9.88 5.86 -7.75
C VAL A 36 -9.04 5.03 -8.72
N PHE A 37 -7.72 5.18 -8.63
CA PHE A 37 -6.79 4.40 -9.45
C PHE A 37 -6.70 2.92 -9.00
N ARG A 38 -6.61 2.66 -7.69
CA ARG A 38 -6.60 1.31 -7.10
C ARG A 38 -7.17 1.32 -5.67
N ILE A 39 -7.86 0.24 -5.28
CA ILE A 39 -8.52 0.03 -3.98
C ILE A 39 -8.41 -1.45 -3.60
N TRP A 40 -8.05 -1.74 -2.34
CA TRP A 40 -7.94 -3.10 -1.81
C TRP A 40 -8.15 -3.06 -0.28
N ARG A 41 -8.48 -4.20 0.33
CA ARG A 41 -8.72 -4.33 1.77
C ARG A 41 -7.47 -4.86 2.47
N ILE A 42 -7.01 -4.19 3.53
CA ILE A 42 -5.78 -4.55 4.28
C ILE A 42 -6.08 -5.58 5.38
N CYS A 43 -7.29 -5.60 5.96
CA CYS A 43 -7.74 -6.55 6.99
C CYS A 43 -9.29 -6.54 7.12
N ASP A 44 -9.92 -7.18 8.12
CA ASP A 44 -11.40 -7.24 8.23
C ASP A 44 -12.12 -5.87 8.35
N GLY A 45 -11.36 -4.78 8.48
CA GLY A 45 -11.82 -3.41 8.21
C GLY A 45 -11.41 -2.97 6.81
N LEU A 46 -12.34 -2.35 6.08
CA LEU A 46 -12.02 -1.72 4.80
C LEU A 46 -10.95 -0.64 4.99
N SER A 47 -9.99 -0.60 4.08
CA SER A 47 -9.03 0.49 3.94
C SER A 47 -9.19 1.04 2.54
N ILE A 48 -9.60 2.30 2.38
CA ILE A 48 -9.95 2.85 1.07
C ILE A 48 -8.97 3.95 0.58
N PRO A 49 -8.30 3.78 -0.59
CA PRO A 49 -7.31 4.68 -1.18
C PRO A 49 -7.81 5.64 -2.30
N GLY A 50 -6.92 6.54 -2.74
CA GLY A 50 -7.09 7.64 -3.71
C GLY A 50 -5.90 8.62 -3.61
N LEU A 51 -5.59 9.45 -4.61
CA LEU A 51 -4.20 9.85 -4.90
C LEU A 51 -3.96 11.35 -5.16
N GLU A 52 -2.95 11.92 -4.50
CA GLU A 52 -2.02 12.92 -5.06
C GLU A 52 -0.59 12.45 -4.72
N GLN A 53 0.20 12.01 -5.72
CA GLN A 53 1.50 11.38 -5.47
C GLN A 53 2.62 12.40 -5.28
N ARG A 54 3.33 12.30 -4.14
CA ARG A 54 4.77 12.58 -4.07
C ARG A 54 5.51 11.26 -3.86
N ILE A 55 5.49 10.39 -4.87
CA ILE A 55 6.33 9.20 -4.88
C ILE A 55 7.71 9.61 -5.41
N HIS A 56 8.76 9.26 -4.69
CA HIS A 56 10.13 9.43 -5.18
C HIS A 56 10.45 8.35 -6.22
N ALA A 57 9.69 8.31 -7.32
CA ALA A 57 9.72 7.25 -8.33
C ALA A 57 11.12 6.97 -8.88
N HIS A 58 11.94 8.02 -9.01
CA HIS A 58 13.33 7.92 -9.44
C HIS A 58 14.22 7.04 -8.54
N GLU A 59 13.92 6.91 -7.24
CA GLU A 59 14.67 6.04 -6.32
C GLU A 59 14.32 4.55 -6.54
N PHE A 60 13.08 4.28 -6.92
CA PHE A 60 12.59 2.93 -7.22
C PHE A 60 12.99 2.47 -8.63
N LEU A 61 13.07 3.40 -9.60
CA LEU A 61 13.60 3.11 -10.93
C LEU A 61 15.05 2.63 -10.88
N LYS A 62 15.88 3.19 -9.98
CA LYS A 62 17.26 2.72 -9.73
C LYS A 62 17.32 1.28 -9.20
N LEU A 63 16.24 0.78 -8.63
CA LEU A 63 16.08 -0.61 -8.17
C LEU A 63 15.46 -1.52 -9.25
N GLY A 64 15.20 -0.99 -10.45
CA GLY A 64 14.51 -1.70 -11.51
C GLY A 64 13.04 -1.98 -11.20
N ILE A 65 12.39 -1.10 -10.42
CA ILE A 65 10.95 -1.14 -10.15
C ILE A 65 10.31 -0.08 -11.05
N SER A 66 9.49 -0.53 -11.98
CA SER A 66 8.80 0.36 -12.92
C SER A 66 7.70 1.17 -12.24
N GLU A 67 7.27 2.27 -12.86
CA GLU A 67 6.15 3.07 -12.37
C GLU A 67 4.87 2.25 -12.19
N LYS A 68 4.61 1.31 -13.11
CA LYS A 68 3.47 0.39 -13.02
C LYS A 68 3.53 -0.51 -11.78
N GLN A 69 4.74 -0.89 -11.35
CA GLN A 69 4.96 -1.72 -10.18
C GLN A 69 4.89 -0.94 -8.86
N LEU A 70 4.88 0.39 -8.87
CA LEU A 70 4.80 1.18 -7.64
C LEU A 70 3.45 1.01 -6.92
N ALA A 71 2.36 0.91 -7.69
CA ALA A 71 1.04 0.66 -7.12
C ALA A 71 0.96 -0.74 -6.49
N GLU A 72 1.50 -1.74 -7.19
CA GLU A 72 1.61 -3.11 -6.68
C GLU A 72 2.50 -3.19 -5.44
N LEU A 73 3.66 -2.53 -5.45
CA LEU A 73 4.56 -2.47 -4.31
C LEU A 73 3.88 -1.84 -3.09
N THR A 74 3.14 -0.75 -3.29
CA THR A 74 2.40 -0.08 -2.20
C THR A 74 1.37 -1.03 -1.59
N GLU A 75 0.57 -1.67 -2.43
CA GLU A 75 -0.45 -2.63 -2.02
C GLU A 75 0.16 -3.80 -1.25
N VAL A 76 1.11 -4.49 -1.85
CA VAL A 76 1.76 -5.66 -1.27
C VAL A 76 2.47 -5.30 0.03
N ALA A 77 3.20 -4.18 0.08
CA ALA A 77 3.87 -3.74 1.30
C ALA A 77 2.88 -3.50 2.45
N THR A 78 1.69 -2.97 2.18
CA THR A 78 0.66 -2.77 3.21
C THR A 78 -0.11 -4.04 3.58
N THR A 79 -0.07 -5.07 2.73
CA THR A 79 -0.84 -6.31 2.93
C THR A 79 -0.01 -7.41 3.57
N VAL A 80 1.21 -7.67 3.07
CA VAL A 80 2.08 -8.76 3.53
C VAL A 80 3.41 -8.26 4.10
N GLY A 81 3.70 -6.95 3.98
CA GLY A 81 4.96 -6.39 4.44
C GLY A 81 5.11 -6.48 5.96
N TYR A 82 6.30 -6.84 6.41
CA TYR A 82 6.66 -6.80 7.82
C TYR A 82 6.72 -5.34 8.27
N GLN A 83 5.76 -4.92 9.09
CA GLN A 83 5.66 -3.55 9.60
C GLN A 83 6.55 -3.36 10.83
N ASP A 84 7.14 -2.17 10.99
CA ASP A 84 7.78 -1.81 12.25
C ASP A 84 6.75 -1.36 13.30
N ASP A 85 6.60 -2.15 14.37
CA ASP A 85 5.66 -1.90 15.48
C ASP A 85 6.11 -0.80 16.47
N LYS A 86 7.31 -0.22 16.28
CA LYS A 86 7.87 0.85 17.12
C LYS A 86 7.89 2.16 16.32
N PRO A 87 6.74 2.85 16.18
CA PRO A 87 6.72 4.15 15.53
C PRO A 87 7.65 5.11 16.27
N ARG A 88 8.52 5.82 15.55
CA ARG A 88 9.21 6.96 16.17
C ARG A 88 8.13 7.95 16.59
N LYS A 89 8.23 8.50 17.80
CA LYS A 89 7.43 9.66 18.25
C LYS A 89 7.44 10.85 17.26
N SER A 90 8.34 10.85 16.26
CA SER A 90 8.51 11.88 15.23
C SER A 90 8.39 11.42 13.77
N LEU A 91 8.23 10.13 13.47
CA LEU A 91 7.97 9.68 12.08
C LEU A 91 6.49 9.30 11.95
N SER A 92 5.71 10.14 11.29
CA SER A 92 4.29 9.90 11.02
C SER A 92 4.03 8.79 9.98
N ARG A 93 5.08 8.11 9.51
CA ARG A 93 5.03 7.21 8.34
C ARG A 93 5.47 5.81 8.76
N PRO A 94 4.58 4.80 8.77
CA PRO A 94 4.99 3.42 8.96
C PRO A 94 5.97 2.99 7.86
N ILE A 95 6.89 2.09 8.23
CA ILE A 95 7.86 1.48 7.32
C ILE A 95 7.53 0.00 7.26
N PHE A 96 7.49 -0.53 6.04
CA PHE A 96 7.24 -1.92 5.73
C PHE A 96 8.48 -2.52 5.06
N ALA A 97 8.85 -3.75 5.43
CA ALA A 97 9.89 -4.51 4.76
C ALA A 97 9.31 -5.76 4.10
N LEU A 98 9.74 -6.06 2.89
CA LEU A 98 9.28 -7.20 2.11
C LEU A 98 10.30 -7.61 1.05
N SER A 99 10.21 -8.85 0.59
CA SER A 99 10.80 -9.34 -0.66
C SER A 99 9.80 -9.10 -1.80
N PHE A 100 10.10 -8.18 -2.69
CA PHE A 100 9.27 -7.85 -3.85
C PHE A 100 9.97 -8.27 -5.15
N TYR A 101 9.39 -9.24 -5.85
CA TYR A 101 9.97 -9.98 -6.97
C TYR A 101 11.41 -10.43 -6.69
N GLY A 102 11.62 -11.01 -5.50
CA GLY A 102 12.93 -11.48 -5.02
C GLY A 102 13.89 -10.37 -4.57
N LYS A 103 13.45 -9.10 -4.58
CA LYS A 103 14.25 -7.96 -4.10
C LYS A 103 13.80 -7.54 -2.72
N LEU A 104 14.69 -7.61 -1.75
CA LEU A 104 14.42 -7.17 -0.39
C LEU A 104 14.46 -5.64 -0.30
N LEU A 105 13.36 -5.07 0.20
CA LEU A 105 13.12 -3.64 0.22
C LEU A 105 12.56 -3.23 1.57
N ALA A 106 12.83 -1.98 1.96
CA ALA A 106 12.08 -1.29 3.00
C ALA A 106 11.47 -0.02 2.40
N VAL A 107 10.18 0.19 2.63
CA VAL A 107 9.41 1.31 2.07
C VAL A 107 8.65 2.04 3.18
N ALA A 108 8.76 3.35 3.20
CA ALA A 108 7.95 4.21 4.06
C ALA A 108 6.71 4.64 3.29
N ILE A 109 5.53 4.32 3.80
CA ILE A 109 4.25 4.64 3.15
C ILE A 109 3.51 5.65 4.03
N THR A 110 3.00 6.70 3.39
CA THR A 110 2.25 7.76 4.06
C THR A 110 0.81 7.67 3.65
N VAL A 111 -0.04 7.41 4.62
CA VAL A 111 -1.49 7.43 4.45
C VAL A 111 -2.00 8.72 5.08
N ALA A 112 -2.69 9.54 4.29
CA ALA A 112 -3.36 10.74 4.78
C ALA A 112 -4.60 10.37 5.61
N SER A 113 -5.15 11.33 6.34
CA SER A 113 -6.30 11.12 7.23
C SER A 113 -7.58 10.69 6.51
N ASN A 114 -7.62 10.79 5.18
CA ASN A 114 -8.70 10.32 4.31
C ASN A 114 -8.41 8.96 3.66
N GLY A 115 -7.49 8.16 4.22
CA GLY A 115 -7.18 6.78 3.75
C GLY A 115 -6.28 6.71 2.51
N PHE A 116 -5.85 7.87 2.01
CA PHE A 116 -5.10 7.99 0.76
C PHE A 116 -3.60 7.81 0.94
N VAL A 117 -2.97 6.96 0.13
CA VAL A 117 -1.51 6.93 0.04
C VAL A 117 -1.04 8.20 -0.69
N VAL A 118 -0.46 9.12 0.07
CA VAL A 118 0.02 10.43 -0.43
C VAL A 118 1.53 10.48 -0.59
N GLY A 119 2.24 9.42 -0.19
CA GLY A 119 3.68 9.33 -0.38
C GLY A 119 4.22 7.93 -0.15
N MET A 120 5.17 7.56 -1.00
CA MET A 120 5.96 6.34 -0.84
C MET A 120 7.43 6.69 -1.08
N ASN A 121 8.26 6.36 -0.10
CA ASN A 121 9.70 6.63 -0.13
C ASN A 121 10.48 5.35 0.14
N ARG A 122 11.65 5.23 -0.49
CA ARG A 122 12.57 4.16 -0.12
C ARG A 122 13.09 4.40 1.29
N SER A 123 13.22 3.33 2.06
CA SER A 123 13.90 3.31 3.35
C SER A 123 15.15 2.44 3.30
N SER A 124 15.98 2.53 4.33
CA SER A 124 17.16 1.68 4.50
C SER A 124 16.77 0.36 5.14
N LEU A 125 16.92 -0.73 4.39
CA LEU A 125 16.65 -2.10 4.86
C LEU A 125 17.56 -2.47 6.05
N ASP A 126 18.85 -2.18 5.97
CA ASP A 126 19.80 -2.43 7.06
C ASP A 126 19.38 -1.74 8.38
N LYS A 127 18.98 -0.46 8.31
CA LYS A 127 18.49 0.26 9.49
C LYS A 127 17.17 -0.30 10.00
N PHE A 128 16.32 -0.80 9.10
CA PHE A 128 15.07 -1.45 9.48
C PHE A 128 15.33 -2.74 10.25
N CYS A 129 16.09 -3.68 9.67
CA CYS A 129 16.45 -4.96 10.29
C CYS A 129 17.13 -4.78 11.65
N LYS A 130 18.11 -3.88 11.75
CA LYS A 130 18.78 -3.56 13.04
C LYS A 130 17.81 -3.08 14.11
N ARG A 131 16.73 -2.40 13.72
CA ARG A 131 15.75 -1.81 14.66
C ARG A 131 14.68 -2.81 15.09
N THR A 132 14.17 -3.60 14.15
CA THR A 132 13.11 -4.59 14.42
C THR A 132 13.68 -5.89 14.96
N GLY A 133 14.96 -6.18 14.72
CA GLY A 133 15.60 -7.45 15.05
C GLY A 133 15.35 -8.55 14.02
N VAL A 134 14.52 -8.29 13.00
CA VAL A 134 14.26 -9.24 11.91
C VAL A 134 15.49 -9.34 11.03
N ASN A 135 15.91 -10.56 10.70
CA ASN A 135 17.00 -10.76 9.75
C ASN A 135 16.47 -10.79 8.31
N VAL A 136 17.39 -10.71 7.35
CA VAL A 136 17.04 -10.57 5.93
C VAL A 136 16.48 -11.86 5.32
N GLU A 137 16.91 -13.01 5.83
CA GLU A 137 16.45 -14.33 5.39
C GLU A 137 15.02 -14.60 5.87
N GLU A 138 14.72 -14.24 7.12
CA GLU A 138 13.37 -14.27 7.69
C GLU A 138 12.40 -13.37 6.90
N LEU A 139 12.84 -12.20 6.44
CA LEU A 139 11.99 -11.32 5.62
C LEU A 139 11.60 -11.95 4.27
N ALA A 140 12.50 -12.70 3.66
CA ALA A 140 12.23 -13.41 2.41
C ALA A 140 11.20 -14.53 2.60
N ASP A 141 11.06 -15.05 3.81
CA ASP A 141 10.12 -16.11 4.17
C ASP A 141 8.78 -15.55 4.68
N LEU A 142 8.82 -14.47 5.45
CA LEU A 142 7.65 -13.90 6.14
C LEU A 142 6.84 -12.95 5.25
N ALA A 143 7.49 -12.27 4.31
CA ALA A 143 6.90 -11.14 3.59
C ALA A 143 7.37 -11.11 2.14
N SER A 144 7.00 -12.13 1.34
CA SER A 144 7.43 -12.27 -0.06
C SER A 144 6.29 -12.06 -1.05
N TRP A 145 6.62 -11.50 -2.20
CA TRP A 145 5.68 -11.31 -3.30
C TRP A 145 6.38 -11.33 -4.66
N PRO A 146 5.80 -11.98 -5.70
CA PRO A 146 4.74 -12.98 -5.56
C PRO A 146 5.24 -14.11 -4.66
N ASP A 147 4.30 -14.76 -3.97
CA ASP A 147 4.60 -15.76 -2.96
C ASP A 147 5.53 -16.84 -3.53
N VAL A 148 6.78 -16.85 -3.07
CA VAL A 148 7.76 -17.85 -3.50
C VAL A 148 7.45 -19.08 -2.66
N LYS A 149 6.51 -19.92 -3.12
CA LYS A 149 6.30 -21.23 -2.50
C LYS A 149 7.65 -21.94 -2.39
N LYS A 150 8.12 -22.13 -1.16
CA LYS A 150 9.21 -23.06 -0.86
C LYS A 150 8.80 -24.48 -1.17
#